data_AF-A0A3C1FV96-F1
#
_entry.id   AF-A0A3C1FV96-F1
#
_cell.length_a   1.000
_cell.length_b   1.000
_cell.length_c   1.000
_cell.angle_alpha   90.00
_cell.angle_beta   90.00
_cell.angle_gamma   90.00
#
_symmetry.space_group_name_H-M   'P 1'
#
loop_
_entity.id
_entity.type
_entity.pdbx_description
1 polymer ?
#
loop_
_entity_poly.entity_id
_entity_poly.type
_entity_poly.pdbx_seq_one_letter_code
_entity_poly.pdbx_strand_id
1 'polypeptide(L)'
;MSKLIKFLDDTRKGHRATIRMDNGDPCWILVSRTSISIKKSKVRLFKSKLYEEKDIYKTAKAAETLRLLYLDDLTPAEMQSPVLKSFTNAVLHCRSFAEIVTLLHGVYHHLHRATGEASSDVLQSLSYFHGTMQALPLSKTSEESLEPAAPSISAKIRIERKKKLSLALIILIFGITIAAGGYILLDRFALLTTQKHEGSPVPRTPQFPITKFDQRQDREPGVKPVEEDSRVNKDTAAESKSQQVPIPSAALPERKAIEGTQYSLQIEAFKNEKNAEALSKELQRKGYNAIVNAPLQGDGTKLYRVLIGSFENRKDAVQAATAFQAKEKRQVIIFSSNFRR
;
A
#
# COMPACT_ATOMS: atom_id res chain seq x y z
N MET A 1 16.27 -17.10 22.49
CA MET A 1 16.08 -15.65 22.64
C MET A 1 16.49 -14.97 21.35
N SER A 2 15.65 -14.04 20.89
CA SER A 2 15.89 -13.27 19.67
C SER A 2 17.22 -12.53 19.80
N LYS A 3 18.04 -12.56 18.74
CA LYS A 3 19.40 -12.02 18.76
C LYS A 3 19.61 -11.01 17.64
N LEU A 4 20.15 -9.85 17.98
CA LEU A 4 20.59 -8.88 16.98
C LEU A 4 21.79 -9.46 16.21
N ILE A 5 21.67 -9.55 14.88
CA ILE A 5 22.72 -10.06 14.00
C ILE A 5 23.61 -8.93 13.51
N LYS A 6 22.99 -7.83 13.07
CA LYS A 6 23.69 -6.63 12.59
C LYS A 6 22.74 -5.46 12.54
N PHE A 7 23.30 -4.26 12.63
CA PHE A 7 22.58 -3.03 12.41
C PHE A 7 23.42 -2.06 11.56
N LEU A 8 22.76 -1.06 11.04
CA LEU A 8 23.36 0.10 10.39
C LEU A 8 22.58 1.30 10.92
N ASP A 9 23.29 2.21 11.57
CA ASP A 9 22.72 3.40 12.16
C ASP A 9 23.54 4.60 11.72
N ASP A 10 23.24 5.09 10.52
CA ASP A 10 24.03 6.11 9.84
C ASP A 10 23.05 7.12 9.23
N THR A 11 23.24 8.40 9.57
CA THR A 11 22.36 9.49 9.10
C THR A 11 22.38 9.67 7.57
N ARG A 12 23.45 9.22 6.89
CA ARG A 12 23.60 9.27 5.43
C ARG A 12 23.12 7.99 4.77
N LYS A 13 23.45 6.82 5.33
CA LYS A 13 23.15 5.50 4.74
C LYS A 13 21.79 4.91 5.19
N GLY A 14 21.13 5.56 6.13
CA GLY A 14 19.86 5.14 6.71
C GLY A 14 20.00 4.19 7.88
N HIS A 15 18.85 3.81 8.44
CA HIS A 15 18.77 3.08 9.70
C HIS A 15 18.12 1.71 9.47
N ARG A 16 18.81 0.63 9.83
CA ARG A 16 18.27 -0.74 9.73
C ARG A 16 18.85 -1.68 10.77
N ALA A 17 18.07 -2.66 11.19
CA ALA A 17 18.50 -3.77 12.03
C ALA A 17 18.09 -5.10 11.40
N THR A 18 18.90 -6.13 11.60
CA THR A 18 18.60 -7.52 11.27
C THR A 18 18.68 -8.33 12.55
N ILE A 19 17.57 -8.96 12.90
CA ILE A 19 17.40 -9.76 14.11
C ILE A 19 17.12 -11.20 13.68
N ARG A 20 17.68 -12.17 14.39
CA ARG A 20 17.30 -13.58 14.27
C ARG A 20 16.33 -13.91 15.39
N MET A 21 15.12 -14.30 15.04
CA MET A 21 14.09 -14.70 16.00
C MET A 21 14.42 -16.05 16.63
N ASP A 22 13.69 -16.45 17.68
CA ASP A 22 13.87 -17.73 18.39
C ASP A 22 13.77 -18.95 17.49
N ASN A 23 12.88 -18.92 16.51
CA ASN A 23 12.69 -19.98 15.53
C ASN A 23 13.77 -20.00 14.42
N GLY A 24 14.80 -19.15 14.52
CA GLY A 24 15.86 -19.00 13.53
C GLY A 24 15.50 -18.10 12.34
N ASP A 25 14.23 -17.68 12.21
CA ASP A 25 13.82 -16.83 11.10
C ASP A 25 14.40 -15.42 11.23
N PRO A 26 14.83 -14.80 10.11
CA PRO A 26 15.32 -13.44 10.13
C PRO A 26 14.16 -12.42 10.11
N CYS A 27 14.32 -11.37 10.91
CA CYS A 27 13.48 -10.19 10.99
C CYS A 27 14.29 -8.95 10.59
N TRP A 28 13.78 -8.13 9.67
CA TRP A 28 14.41 -6.86 9.31
C TRP A 28 13.57 -5.70 9.77
N ILE A 29 14.23 -4.73 10.40
CA ILE A 29 13.67 -3.42 10.72
C ILE A 29 14.37 -2.42 9.80
N LEU A 30 13.59 -1.62 9.10
CA LEU A 30 14.09 -0.56 8.23
C LEU A 30 13.39 0.74 8.60
N VAL A 31 14.15 1.72 9.05
CA VAL A 31 13.68 3.08 9.33
C VAL A 31 14.23 3.98 8.22
N SER A 32 13.31 4.50 7.42
CA SER A 32 13.58 5.47 6.35
C SER A 32 13.14 6.87 6.80
N ARG A 33 13.44 7.88 5.99
CA ARG A 33 13.00 9.26 6.26
C ARG A 33 11.49 9.42 6.33
N THR A 34 10.73 8.55 5.66
CA THR A 34 9.28 8.69 5.49
C THR A 34 8.48 7.52 6.03
N SER A 35 9.13 6.47 6.52
CA SER A 35 8.42 5.28 6.97
C SER A 35 9.31 4.35 7.77
N ILE A 36 8.68 3.55 8.62
CA ILE A 36 9.27 2.35 9.21
C ILE A 36 8.63 1.12 8.59
N SER A 37 9.42 0.07 8.35
CA SER A 37 8.89 -1.22 7.95
C SER A 37 9.61 -2.36 8.64
N ILE A 38 8.84 -3.37 9.04
CA ILE A 38 9.33 -4.60 9.63
C ILE A 38 8.88 -5.77 8.74
N LYS A 39 9.83 -6.63 8.37
CA LYS A 39 9.62 -7.66 7.34
C LYS A 39 10.14 -9.02 7.78
N LYS A 40 9.44 -10.07 7.34
CA LYS A 40 9.92 -11.46 7.37
C LYS A 40 10.64 -11.81 6.05
N SER A 41 11.79 -12.47 6.17
CA SER A 41 12.70 -12.96 5.10
C SER A 41 13.14 -11.97 3.98
N LYS A 42 14.34 -12.19 3.42
CA LYS A 42 14.84 -11.53 2.19
C LYS A 42 14.50 -12.36 0.94
N VAL A 43 13.99 -13.59 1.10
CA VAL A 43 13.77 -14.53 0.00
C VAL A 43 12.65 -14.04 -0.93
N ARG A 44 12.96 -14.08 -2.23
CA ARG A 44 12.62 -13.08 -3.24
C ARG A 44 11.23 -13.22 -3.89
N LEU A 45 10.26 -13.90 -3.27
CA LEU A 45 8.93 -14.09 -3.90
C LEU A 45 7.71 -13.64 -3.09
N PHE A 46 7.76 -13.53 -1.75
CA PHE A 46 6.62 -13.04 -0.99
C PHE A 46 7.08 -12.17 0.18
N LYS A 47 7.13 -10.84 -0.04
CA LYS A 47 7.36 -9.83 0.99
C LYS A 47 6.20 -9.82 1.98
N SER A 48 6.25 -10.69 2.99
CA SER A 48 5.36 -10.58 4.16
C SER A 48 5.87 -9.42 5.01
N LYS A 49 5.38 -8.21 4.71
CA LYS A 49 5.51 -7.07 5.62
C LYS A 49 4.72 -7.43 6.87
N LEU A 50 5.40 -7.48 8.00
CA LEU A 50 4.77 -7.71 9.30
C LEU A 50 4.12 -6.42 9.77
N TYR A 51 4.78 -5.30 9.47
CA TYR A 51 4.36 -3.99 9.92
C TYR A 51 4.94 -2.90 9.01
N GLU A 52 4.16 -1.87 8.73
CA GLU A 52 4.59 -0.70 7.97
C GLU A 52 3.79 0.52 8.41
N GLU A 53 4.49 1.58 8.77
CA GLU A 53 3.89 2.89 9.02
C GLU A 53 4.62 3.94 8.19
N LYS A 54 3.83 4.80 7.54
CA LYS A 54 4.27 5.90 6.67
C LYS A 54 4.19 7.25 7.36
N ASP A 55 3.48 7.34 8.48
CA ASP A 55 3.42 8.52 9.30
C ASP A 55 4.60 8.57 10.27
N ILE A 56 5.51 9.53 10.05
CA ILE A 56 6.72 9.73 10.85
C ILE A 56 6.36 10.11 12.30
N TYR A 57 5.30 10.91 12.50
CA TYR A 57 4.90 11.36 13.82
C TYR A 57 4.36 10.19 14.64
N LYS A 58 3.49 9.37 14.05
CA LYS A 58 3.00 8.15 14.71
C LYS A 58 4.15 7.19 15.01
N THR A 59 5.10 7.07 14.09
CA THR A 59 6.29 6.22 14.28
C THR A 59 7.14 6.69 15.46
N ALA A 60 7.36 8.00 15.59
CA ALA A 60 8.11 8.57 16.71
C ALA A 60 7.37 8.33 18.04
N LYS A 61 6.05 8.57 18.09
CA LYS A 61 5.23 8.34 19.29
C LYS A 61 5.16 6.85 19.67
N ALA A 62 5.10 5.96 18.68
CA ALA A 62 5.19 4.52 18.88
C ALA A 62 6.57 4.11 19.43
N ALA A 63 7.65 4.67 18.89
CA ALA A 63 9.00 4.41 19.41
C ALA A 63 9.16 4.88 20.87
N GLU A 64 8.61 6.04 21.22
CA GLU A 64 8.61 6.52 22.60
C GLU A 64 7.81 5.59 23.53
N THR A 65 6.63 5.17 23.09
CA THR A 65 5.79 4.22 23.83
C THR A 65 6.50 2.88 24.02
N LEU A 66 7.12 2.35 22.97
CA LEU A 66 7.90 1.11 23.05
C LEU A 66 9.11 1.24 23.98
N ARG A 67 9.77 2.40 24.00
CA ARG A 67 10.88 2.68 24.94
C ARG A 67 10.43 2.62 26.39
N LEU A 68 9.22 3.10 26.68
CA LEU A 68 8.65 3.07 28.03
C LEU A 68 8.17 1.67 28.42
N LEU A 69 7.68 0.88 27.46
CA LEU A 69 7.26 -0.51 27.69
C LEU A 69 8.42 -1.47 27.95
N TYR A 70 9.57 -1.24 27.30
CA TYR A 70 10.75 -2.08 27.41
C TYR A 70 11.92 -1.30 28.01
N LEU A 71 11.93 -1.24 29.35
CA LEU A 71 12.99 -0.56 30.11
C LEU A 71 14.33 -1.28 30.01
N ASP A 72 14.30 -2.61 29.92
CA ASP A 72 15.50 -3.41 29.71
C ASP A 72 16.00 -3.25 28.27
N ASP A 73 17.15 -2.59 28.13
CA ASP A 73 17.79 -2.32 26.84
C ASP A 73 18.66 -3.49 26.40
N LEU A 74 18.16 -4.27 25.43
CA LEU A 74 18.87 -5.37 24.79
C LEU A 74 19.67 -4.93 23.56
N THR A 75 19.67 -3.62 23.24
CA THR A 75 20.35 -3.09 22.07
C THR A 75 21.77 -2.61 22.40
N PRO A 76 22.68 -2.64 21.41
CA PRO A 76 24.06 -2.16 21.60
C PRO A 76 24.10 -0.64 21.82
N ALA A 77 25.05 -0.18 22.62
CA ALA A 77 25.22 1.24 22.97
C ALA A 77 25.53 2.12 21.74
N GLU A 78 26.09 1.54 20.68
CA GLU A 78 26.41 2.23 19.44
C GLU A 78 25.18 2.56 18.58
N MET A 79 23.99 2.02 18.90
CA MET A 79 22.73 2.36 18.23
C MET A 79 22.17 3.68 18.76
N GLN A 80 22.34 4.75 17.98
CA GLN A 80 22.01 6.14 18.35
C GLN A 80 20.59 6.57 17.93
N SER A 81 20.05 6.00 16.85
CA SER A 81 18.72 6.37 16.36
C SER A 81 17.66 5.92 17.36
N PRO A 82 16.93 6.85 18.02
CA PRO A 82 15.99 6.49 19.08
C PRO A 82 14.84 5.63 18.53
N VAL A 83 14.40 5.91 17.30
CA VAL A 83 13.35 5.12 16.63
C VAL A 83 13.86 3.71 16.35
N LEU A 84 15.03 3.57 15.71
CA LEU A 84 15.57 2.24 15.43
C LEU A 84 15.80 1.45 16.73
N LYS A 85 16.32 2.11 17.76
CA LYS A 85 16.63 1.53 19.06
C LYS A 85 15.39 0.99 19.75
N SER A 86 14.35 1.81 19.91
CA SER A 86 13.10 1.37 20.56
C SER A 86 12.45 0.19 19.84
N PHE A 87 12.35 0.25 18.51
CA PHE A 87 11.75 -0.84 17.73
C PHE A 87 12.62 -2.10 17.76
N THR A 88 13.94 -1.97 17.72
CA THR A 88 14.86 -3.12 17.83
C THR A 88 14.73 -3.75 19.22
N ASN A 89 14.73 -2.96 20.28
CA ASN A 89 14.61 -3.46 21.65
C ASN A 89 13.30 -4.23 21.83
N ALA A 90 12.18 -3.64 21.43
CA ALA A 90 10.86 -4.28 21.49
C ALA A 90 10.82 -5.62 20.73
N VAL A 91 11.43 -5.70 19.55
CA VAL A 91 11.49 -6.94 18.77
C VAL A 91 12.39 -7.99 19.41
N LEU A 92 13.47 -7.60 20.09
CA LEU A 92 14.34 -8.53 20.82
C LEU A 92 13.62 -9.19 22.01
N HIS A 93 12.63 -8.51 22.59
CA HIS A 93 11.75 -9.06 23.62
C HIS A 93 10.65 -9.99 23.09
N CYS A 94 10.41 -10.01 21.77
CA CYS A 94 9.42 -10.89 21.15
C CYS A 94 10.04 -12.25 20.79
N ARG A 95 9.30 -13.34 21.02
CA ARG A 95 9.72 -14.72 20.67
C ARG A 95 9.30 -15.11 19.25
N SER A 96 8.19 -14.55 18.78
CA SER A 96 7.58 -14.91 17.50
C SER A 96 7.17 -13.68 16.67
N PHE A 97 6.97 -13.87 15.37
CA PHE A 97 6.42 -12.80 14.52
C PHE A 97 4.99 -12.41 14.88
N ALA A 98 4.19 -13.35 15.40
CA ALA A 98 2.83 -13.07 15.84
C ALA A 98 2.84 -12.09 17.01
N GLU A 99 3.74 -12.27 17.98
CA GLU A 99 3.94 -11.32 19.08
C GLU A 99 4.35 -9.94 18.57
N ILE A 100 5.26 -9.84 17.60
CA ILE A 100 5.65 -8.56 17.00
C ILE A 100 4.43 -7.85 16.41
N VAL A 101 3.62 -8.56 15.62
CA VAL A 101 2.43 -7.97 14.97
C VAL A 101 1.42 -7.52 16.02
N THR A 102 1.12 -8.37 17.01
CA THR A 102 0.16 -8.06 18.08
C THR A 102 0.64 -6.88 18.92
N LEU A 103 1.92 -6.85 19.30
CA LEU A 103 2.53 -5.76 20.06
C LEU A 103 2.39 -4.43 19.31
N LEU A 104 2.82 -4.39 18.05
CA LEU A 104 2.83 -3.16 17.26
C LEU A 104 1.41 -2.68 16.95
N HIS A 105 0.50 -3.58 16.59
CA HIS A 105 -0.90 -3.21 16.41
C HIS A 105 -1.54 -2.73 17.71
N GLY A 106 -1.20 -3.35 18.86
CA GLY A 106 -1.66 -2.91 20.17
C GLY A 106 -1.22 -1.47 20.48
N VAL A 107 0.08 -1.18 20.35
CA VAL A 107 0.62 0.17 20.53
C VAL A 107 -0.10 1.17 19.63
N TYR A 108 -0.29 0.85 18.34
CA TYR A 108 -0.98 1.76 17.43
C TYR A 108 -2.44 1.99 17.75
N HIS A 109 -3.15 0.92 18.12
CA HIS A 109 -4.55 1.02 18.51
C HIS A 109 -4.72 1.90 19.77
N HIS A 110 -3.80 1.80 20.73
CA HIS A 110 -3.77 2.69 21.89
C HIS A 110 -3.45 4.13 21.51
N LEU A 111 -2.47 4.36 20.63
CA LEU A 111 -2.15 5.72 20.14
C LEU A 111 -3.33 6.37 19.41
N HIS A 112 -4.12 5.57 18.69
CA HIS A 112 -5.32 6.03 17.99
C HIS A 112 -6.50 6.33 18.90
N ARG A 113 -6.63 5.67 20.05
CA ARG A 113 -7.62 6.01 21.08
C ARG A 113 -7.19 7.23 21.90
N ALA A 114 -5.91 7.29 22.23
CA ALA A 114 -5.32 8.31 23.09
C ALA A 114 -5.25 9.72 22.47
N THR A 115 -5.70 9.93 21.23
CA THR A 115 -5.78 11.27 20.62
C THR A 115 -6.76 12.22 21.31
N GLY A 116 -7.33 11.84 22.47
CA GLY A 116 -8.06 12.73 23.39
C GLY A 116 -7.90 12.41 24.89
N GLU A 117 -6.98 11.52 25.30
CA GLU A 117 -6.82 11.07 26.70
C GLU A 117 -5.40 11.36 27.25
N ALA A 118 -5.28 11.48 28.57
CA ALA A 118 -4.03 11.82 29.26
C ALA A 118 -2.97 10.70 29.15
N SER A 119 -1.70 11.06 28.97
CA SER A 119 -0.59 10.13 28.69
C SER A 119 -0.35 9.06 29.78
N SER A 120 -0.75 9.29 31.04
CA SER A 120 -0.58 8.33 32.15
C SER A 120 -1.44 7.08 31.99
N ASP A 121 -2.69 7.26 31.57
CA ASP A 121 -3.70 6.18 31.53
C ASP A 121 -3.40 5.22 30.37
N VAL A 122 -2.82 5.77 29.30
CA VAL A 122 -2.33 5.01 28.14
C VAL A 122 -1.20 4.06 28.54
N LEU A 123 -0.26 4.51 29.37
CA LEU A 123 0.85 3.69 29.82
C LEU A 123 0.40 2.59 30.77
N GLN A 124 -0.57 2.87 31.65
CA GLN A 124 -1.12 1.87 32.55
C GLN A 124 -1.95 0.80 31.81
N SER A 125 -2.70 1.18 30.79
CA SER A 125 -3.44 0.23 29.95
C SER A 125 -2.49 -0.64 29.11
N LEU A 126 -1.44 -0.06 28.55
CA LEU A 126 -0.43 -0.79 27.78
C LEU A 126 0.44 -1.70 28.64
N SER A 127 0.79 -1.30 29.87
CA SER A 127 1.54 -2.18 30.78
C SER A 127 0.72 -3.39 31.19
N TYR A 128 -0.59 -3.22 31.41
CA TYR A 128 -1.52 -4.33 31.65
C TYR A 128 -1.64 -5.26 30.42
N PHE A 129 -1.73 -4.69 29.21
CA PHE A 129 -1.73 -5.45 27.97
C PHE A 129 -0.41 -6.22 27.75
N HIS A 130 0.73 -5.60 28.09
CA HIS A 130 2.03 -6.26 28.00
C HIS A 130 2.17 -7.41 29.00
N GLY A 131 1.76 -7.18 30.26
CA GLY A 131 1.76 -8.21 31.30
C GLY A 131 0.88 -9.41 30.94
N THR A 132 -0.29 -9.17 30.33
CA THR A 132 -1.17 -10.25 29.84
C THR A 132 -0.58 -11.01 28.66
N MET A 133 0.15 -10.36 27.76
CA MET A 133 0.88 -11.01 26.66
C MET A 133 2.03 -11.90 27.16
N GLN A 134 2.74 -11.47 28.22
CA GLN A 134 3.86 -12.23 28.80
C GLN A 134 3.38 -13.39 29.68
N ALA A 135 2.19 -13.27 30.27
CA ALA A 135 1.57 -14.26 31.14
C ALA A 135 0.72 -15.31 30.41
N LEU A 136 0.45 -15.17 29.11
CA LEU A 136 -0.26 -16.18 28.31
C LEU A 136 0.62 -17.45 28.20
N PRO A 137 0.27 -18.56 28.88
CA PRO A 137 0.98 -19.79 28.66
C PRO A 137 0.65 -20.22 27.22
N LEU A 138 1.66 -20.21 26.35
CA LEU A 138 1.63 -20.98 25.12
C LEU A 138 1.31 -22.42 25.53
N SER A 139 0.04 -22.81 25.39
CA SER A 139 -0.42 -24.15 25.68
C SER A 139 0.44 -25.11 24.90
N LYS A 140 1.31 -25.83 25.62
CA LYS A 140 2.02 -26.98 25.10
C LYS A 140 0.97 -27.93 24.58
N THR A 141 0.91 -28.09 23.26
CA THR A 141 0.42 -29.32 22.66
C THR A 141 1.45 -30.39 22.98
N SER A 142 1.33 -31.01 24.15
CA SER A 142 2.03 -32.24 24.51
C SER A 142 1.01 -33.36 24.57
N GLU A 143 1.10 -34.25 23.58
CA GLU A 143 0.85 -35.68 23.79
C GLU A 143 1.65 -36.12 25.02
N GLU A 144 1.00 -36.70 26.04
CA GLU A 144 1.39 -37.97 26.67
C GLU A 144 0.34 -38.39 27.72
N SER A 145 0.24 -39.69 27.93
CA SER A 145 -0.90 -40.51 28.38
C SER A 145 -1.42 -40.34 29.81
N LEU A 146 -2.74 -40.44 29.97
CA LEU A 146 -3.36 -41.40 30.89
C LEU A 146 -4.73 -41.88 30.30
N GLU A 147 -5.06 -43.13 30.60
CA GLU A 147 -6.02 -44.08 29.99
C GLU A 147 -7.53 -43.70 29.82
N PRO A 148 -8.33 -44.54 29.11
CA PRO A 148 -9.37 -44.08 28.18
C PRO A 148 -10.80 -44.12 28.73
N ALA A 149 -11.54 -43.03 28.49
CA ALA A 149 -13.00 -43.09 28.40
C ALA A 149 -13.37 -43.18 26.90
N ALA A 150 -13.97 -44.30 26.51
CA ALA A 150 -14.30 -44.65 25.13
C ALA A 150 -15.11 -43.55 24.38
N PRO A 151 -14.63 -43.03 23.23
CA PRO A 151 -15.46 -42.31 22.30
C PRO A 151 -15.84 -43.20 21.11
N SER A 152 -17.13 -43.14 20.76
CA SER A 152 -17.80 -43.94 19.73
C SER A 152 -17.09 -43.91 18.35
N ILE A 153 -17.08 -45.08 17.71
CA ILE A 153 -16.37 -45.43 16.46
C ILE A 153 -16.77 -44.56 15.24
N SER A 154 -17.80 -43.73 15.34
CA SER A 154 -18.40 -43.06 14.17
C SER A 154 -17.68 -41.78 13.70
N ALA A 155 -16.73 -41.21 14.46
CA ALA A 155 -16.07 -39.94 14.10
C ALA A 155 -14.72 -40.09 13.37
N LYS A 156 -13.98 -41.17 13.61
CA LYS A 156 -12.63 -41.38 13.03
C LYS A 156 -12.62 -41.66 11.52
N ILE A 157 -13.71 -42.21 10.96
CA ILE A 157 -13.79 -42.55 9.53
C ILE A 157 -14.00 -41.29 8.65
N ARG A 158 -14.51 -40.18 9.21
CA ARG A 158 -14.89 -38.99 8.42
C ARG A 158 -13.72 -38.05 8.10
N ILE A 159 -12.65 -38.07 8.89
CA ILE A 159 -11.50 -37.15 8.74
C ILE A 159 -10.48 -37.69 7.71
N GLU A 160 -10.26 -39.01 7.68
CA GLU A 160 -9.38 -39.70 6.71
C GLU A 160 -9.86 -39.53 5.26
N ARG A 161 -11.17 -39.61 5.02
CA ARG A 161 -11.74 -39.44 3.67
C ARG A 161 -11.57 -38.01 3.12
N LYS A 162 -11.59 -36.98 3.97
CA LYS A 162 -11.41 -35.58 3.52
C LYS A 162 -9.98 -35.27 3.07
N LYS A 163 -8.96 -35.88 3.70
CA LYS A 163 -7.56 -35.68 3.33
C LYS A 163 -7.20 -36.36 1.99
N LYS A 164 -7.70 -37.58 1.75
CA LYS A 164 -7.53 -38.28 0.47
C LYS A 164 -8.26 -37.55 -0.68
N LEU A 165 -9.44 -36.98 -0.41
CA LEU A 165 -10.19 -36.21 -1.40
C LEU A 165 -9.51 -34.88 -1.76
N SER A 166 -8.90 -34.17 -0.79
CA SER A 166 -8.20 -32.91 -1.10
C SER A 166 -6.91 -33.13 -1.88
N LEU A 167 -6.18 -34.23 -1.62
CA LEU A 167 -4.96 -34.55 -2.37
C LEU A 167 -5.26 -34.91 -3.83
N ALA A 168 -6.30 -35.71 -4.07
CA ALA A 168 -6.73 -36.07 -5.43
C ALA A 168 -7.16 -34.83 -6.24
N LEU A 169 -7.84 -33.87 -5.62
CA LEU A 169 -8.25 -32.62 -6.27
C LEU A 169 -7.05 -31.76 -6.68
N ILE A 170 -6.01 -31.68 -5.83
CA ILE A 170 -4.79 -30.92 -6.12
C ILE A 170 -4.05 -31.54 -7.32
N ILE A 171 -3.92 -32.87 -7.37
CA ILE A 171 -3.27 -33.57 -8.48
C ILE A 171 -4.04 -33.35 -9.79
N LEU A 172 -5.38 -33.39 -9.75
CA LEU A 172 -6.21 -33.14 -10.92
C LEU A 172 -6.02 -31.71 -11.47
N ILE A 173 -6.02 -30.70 -10.59
CA ILE A 173 -5.80 -29.30 -10.98
C ILE A 173 -4.40 -29.13 -11.59
N PHE A 174 -3.38 -29.76 -11.00
CA PHE A 174 -2.01 -29.70 -11.51
C PHE A 174 -1.86 -30.39 -12.88
N GLY A 175 -2.55 -31.51 -13.10
CA GLY A 175 -2.60 -32.18 -14.40
C GLY A 175 -3.24 -31.29 -15.48
N ILE A 176 -4.35 -30.62 -15.15
CA ILE A 176 -5.03 -29.70 -16.08
C ILE A 176 -4.16 -28.49 -16.42
N THR A 177 -3.44 -27.90 -15.45
CA THR A 177 -2.55 -26.76 -15.73
C THR A 177 -1.35 -27.16 -16.58
N ILE A 178 -0.77 -28.35 -16.37
CA ILE A 178 0.32 -28.85 -17.22
C ILE A 178 -0.19 -29.13 -18.65
N ALA A 179 -1.36 -29.75 -18.80
CA ALA A 179 -1.95 -30.01 -20.11
C ALA A 179 -2.29 -28.72 -20.87
N ALA A 180 -2.90 -27.74 -20.19
CA ALA A 180 -3.22 -26.44 -20.78
C ALA A 180 -1.95 -25.65 -21.14
N GLY A 181 -0.93 -25.66 -20.26
CA GLY A 181 0.36 -25.03 -20.53
C GLY A 181 1.09 -25.66 -21.71
N GLY A 182 1.10 -26.99 -21.80
CA GLY A 182 1.66 -27.73 -22.93
C GLY A 182 0.92 -27.44 -24.24
N TYR A 183 -0.41 -27.37 -24.20
CA TYR A 183 -1.23 -27.03 -25.37
C TYR A 183 -0.92 -25.61 -25.89
N ILE A 184 -0.82 -24.62 -24.99
CA ILE A 184 -0.46 -23.24 -25.38
C ILE A 184 0.95 -23.17 -25.97
N LEU A 185 1.91 -23.94 -25.43
CA LEU A 185 3.27 -23.97 -25.94
C LEU A 185 3.33 -24.60 -27.35
N LEU A 186 2.59 -25.68 -27.57
CA LEU A 186 2.51 -26.35 -28.88
C LEU A 186 1.82 -25.47 -29.93
N ASP A 187 0.73 -24.79 -29.55
CA ASP A 187 0.01 -23.85 -30.44
C ASP A 187 0.90 -22.65 -30.83
N ARG A 188 1.65 -22.09 -29.86
CA ARG A 188 2.63 -21.03 -30.12
C ARG A 188 3.81 -21.48 -30.98
N PHE A 189 4.24 -22.74 -30.83
CA PHE A 189 5.33 -23.30 -31.63
C PHE A 189 4.89 -23.56 -33.08
N ALA A 190 3.66 -24.02 -33.30
CA ALA A 190 3.10 -24.20 -34.64
C ALA A 190 3.04 -22.87 -35.42
N LEU A 191 2.67 -21.77 -34.76
CA LEU A 191 2.63 -20.43 -35.37
C LEU A 191 4.01 -19.88 -35.78
N LEU A 192 5.10 -20.33 -35.16
CA LEU A 192 6.45 -19.91 -35.52
C LEU A 192 6.99 -20.62 -36.77
N THR A 193 6.40 -21.77 -37.14
CA THR A 193 6.82 -22.52 -38.32
C THR A 193 6.16 -22.05 -39.63
N THR A 194 5.15 -21.19 -39.56
CA THR A 194 4.41 -20.64 -40.72
C THR A 194 4.89 -19.23 -41.10
N GLN A 195 6.18 -18.93 -40.94
CA GLN A 195 6.77 -17.73 -41.50
C GLN A 195 8.09 -18.05 -42.20
N LYS A 196 8.03 -18.89 -43.24
CA LYS A 196 9.10 -19.02 -44.22
C LYS A 196 8.51 -18.83 -45.62
N HIS A 197 9.10 -17.87 -46.33
CA HIS A 197 8.84 -17.42 -47.70
C HIS A 197 7.63 -16.51 -47.92
N GLU A 198 7.88 -15.19 -47.89
CA GLU A 198 7.69 -14.35 -49.07
C GLU A 198 8.57 -13.10 -48.95
N GLY A 199 9.24 -12.76 -50.04
CA GLY A 199 10.30 -11.75 -50.09
C GLY A 199 9.79 -10.32 -49.90
N SER A 200 10.69 -9.44 -49.49
CA SER A 200 10.49 -8.01 -49.70
C SER A 200 11.81 -7.25 -49.90
N PRO A 201 11.76 -6.16 -50.69
CA PRO A 201 12.91 -5.55 -51.33
C PRO A 201 13.61 -4.48 -50.46
N VAL A 202 14.84 -4.20 -50.88
CA VAL A 202 15.79 -3.22 -50.34
C VAL A 202 15.22 -1.79 -50.24
N PRO A 203 15.29 -1.14 -49.06
CA PRO A 203 15.15 0.31 -48.96
C PRO A 203 16.50 1.02 -49.06
N ARG A 204 16.58 1.98 -49.99
CA ARG A 204 17.72 2.86 -50.24
C ARG A 204 17.92 3.86 -49.10
N THR A 205 19.17 4.05 -48.71
CA THR A 205 19.68 5.07 -47.79
C THR A 205 19.54 6.47 -48.38
N PRO A 206 19.00 7.47 -47.64
CA PRO A 206 19.15 8.88 -48.00
C PRO A 206 20.55 9.38 -47.65
N GLN A 207 21.31 9.78 -48.66
CA GLN A 207 22.56 10.54 -48.51
C GLN A 207 22.24 11.99 -48.12
N PHE A 208 22.77 12.45 -46.99
CA PHE A 208 22.85 13.88 -46.67
C PHE A 208 24.18 14.43 -47.24
N PRO A 209 24.15 15.46 -48.09
CA PRO A 209 25.38 16.10 -48.57
C PRO A 209 25.99 17.00 -47.49
N ILE A 210 27.29 16.81 -47.28
CA ILE A 210 28.16 17.63 -46.44
C ILE A 210 28.56 18.87 -47.25
N THR A 211 28.14 20.06 -46.80
CA THR A 211 28.71 21.33 -47.28
C THR A 211 29.46 22.00 -46.13
N LYS A 212 30.77 22.12 -46.30
CA LYS A 212 31.69 22.88 -45.45
C LYS A 212 31.39 24.38 -45.61
N PHE A 213 31.37 25.16 -44.53
CA PHE A 213 31.78 26.57 -44.57
C PHE A 213 32.40 27.03 -43.24
N ASP A 214 33.37 27.90 -43.45
CA ASP A 214 34.47 28.45 -42.65
C ASP A 214 34.24 29.04 -41.25
N GLN A 215 35.37 29.17 -40.56
CA GLN A 215 35.63 29.95 -39.34
C GLN A 215 35.64 31.47 -39.59
N ARG A 216 35.27 32.22 -38.53
CA ARG A 216 35.59 33.63 -38.14
C ARG A 216 34.30 34.35 -37.75
N GLN A 217 34.23 35.25 -36.79
CA GLN A 217 35.11 35.76 -35.73
C GLN A 217 34.15 36.61 -34.86
N ASP A 218 34.42 36.64 -33.56
CA ASP A 218 34.21 37.78 -32.66
C ASP A 218 32.80 38.39 -32.45
N ARG A 219 32.47 38.48 -31.15
CA ARG A 219 31.79 39.56 -30.40
C ARG A 219 30.52 39.15 -29.64
N GLU A 220 30.70 38.86 -28.35
CA GLU A 220 29.86 39.45 -27.30
C GLU A 220 30.10 40.99 -27.26
N PRO A 221 29.25 41.84 -26.65
CA PRO A 221 28.25 41.55 -25.60
C PRO A 221 26.91 42.33 -25.74
N GLY A 222 26.01 42.14 -24.77
CA GLY A 222 25.46 43.29 -24.04
C GLY A 222 24.20 43.99 -24.57
N VAL A 223 23.05 43.49 -24.09
CA VAL A 223 21.97 44.19 -23.37
C VAL A 223 21.52 45.61 -23.82
N LYS A 224 20.18 45.73 -23.89
CA LYS A 224 19.23 46.88 -24.04
C LYS A 224 18.73 47.05 -25.48
N PRO A 225 17.40 47.21 -25.73
CA PRO A 225 16.66 48.45 -25.42
C PRO A 225 15.17 48.22 -24.96
N VAL A 226 14.64 49.04 -24.04
CA VAL A 226 13.72 50.19 -24.26
C VAL A 226 12.24 49.87 -23.97
N GLU A 227 11.69 50.62 -23.02
CA GLU A 227 10.26 50.91 -22.81
C GLU A 227 9.71 51.73 -23.98
N GLU A 228 8.55 51.38 -24.53
CA GLU A 228 7.51 52.33 -25.00
C GLU A 228 6.24 51.54 -25.32
N ASP A 229 5.23 51.62 -24.47
CA ASP A 229 4.03 52.46 -24.62
C ASP A 229 3.08 52.01 -25.73
N SER A 230 1.93 51.51 -25.31
CA SER A 230 0.67 51.60 -26.05
C SER A 230 -0.48 51.40 -25.06
N ARG A 231 -1.04 52.54 -24.67
CA ARG A 231 -2.23 52.74 -23.84
C ARG A 231 -3.53 52.43 -24.61
N VAL A 232 -4.61 52.37 -23.81
CA VAL A 232 -6.04 52.65 -24.14
C VAL A 232 -6.78 51.43 -24.76
N ASN A 233 -7.90 50.92 -24.23
CA ASN A 233 -9.05 51.64 -23.69
C ASN A 233 -9.87 50.86 -22.64
N LYS A 234 -10.64 51.65 -21.90
CA LYS A 234 -11.45 51.36 -20.72
C LYS A 234 -12.93 51.23 -21.11
N ASP A 235 -13.68 50.58 -20.21
CA ASP A 235 -15.14 50.65 -20.00
C ASP A 235 -16.07 49.99 -21.04
N THR A 236 -16.83 48.98 -20.58
CA THR A 236 -18.30 49.03 -20.51
C THR A 236 -18.82 47.83 -19.70
N ALA A 237 -19.36 48.14 -18.52
CA ALA A 237 -20.29 47.28 -17.80
C ALA A 237 -21.69 47.49 -18.41
N ALA A 238 -22.41 46.40 -18.67
CA ALA A 238 -23.86 46.42 -18.79
C ALA A 238 -24.45 45.10 -18.28
N GLU A 239 -25.25 45.28 -17.26
CA GLU A 239 -26.08 44.36 -16.49
C GLU A 239 -27.21 43.77 -17.36
N SER A 240 -27.52 42.48 -17.22
CA SER A 240 -28.84 41.98 -17.61
C SER A 240 -29.31 40.86 -16.69
N LYS A 241 -30.28 41.24 -15.88
CA LYS A 241 -31.11 40.47 -14.97
C LYS A 241 -32.24 39.83 -15.78
N SER A 242 -32.45 38.51 -15.66
CA SER A 242 -33.79 37.95 -15.79
C SER A 242 -33.98 36.67 -14.95
N GLN A 243 -34.97 36.78 -14.07
CA GLN A 243 -35.73 35.81 -13.28
C GLN A 243 -36.27 34.64 -14.12
N GLN A 244 -36.73 33.46 -13.65
CA GLN A 244 -36.94 32.79 -12.36
C GLN A 244 -37.89 31.62 -12.67
N VAL A 245 -37.69 30.38 -12.17
CA VAL A 245 -38.79 29.50 -11.72
C VAL A 245 -38.26 28.54 -10.64
N PRO A 246 -38.85 28.52 -9.43
CA PRO A 246 -38.56 27.51 -8.42
C PRO A 246 -39.41 26.25 -8.68
N ILE A 247 -38.77 25.09 -8.78
CA ILE A 247 -39.46 23.79 -8.63
C ILE A 247 -38.84 23.10 -7.41
N PRO A 248 -39.65 22.55 -6.48
CA PRO A 248 -39.18 22.09 -5.19
C PRO A 248 -38.39 20.77 -5.33
N SER A 249 -37.07 20.83 -5.18
CA SER A 249 -36.27 19.62 -4.99
C SER A 249 -36.33 19.22 -3.53
N ALA A 250 -37.15 18.21 -3.25
CA ALA A 250 -37.19 17.50 -1.98
C ALA A 250 -35.76 17.15 -1.50
N ALA A 251 -35.61 17.24 -0.18
CA ALA A 251 -34.36 17.18 0.56
C ALA A 251 -33.43 16.01 0.17
N LEU A 252 -32.23 16.35 -0.31
CA LEU A 252 -30.99 15.66 0.01
C LEU A 252 -30.09 16.66 0.73
N PRO A 253 -29.41 16.28 1.82
CA PRO A 253 -28.70 17.24 2.66
C PRO A 253 -27.56 17.91 1.88
N GLU A 254 -27.65 19.24 1.81
CA GLU A 254 -26.57 20.12 1.40
C GLU A 254 -25.32 19.88 2.27
N ARG A 255 -24.19 19.81 1.58
CA ARG A 255 -22.90 19.39 2.10
C ARG A 255 -22.35 20.48 3.03
N LYS A 256 -22.41 20.26 4.34
CA LYS A 256 -21.50 20.93 5.28
C LYS A 256 -20.07 20.48 4.95
N ALA A 257 -19.18 21.44 4.72
CA ALA A 257 -17.75 21.18 4.67
C ALA A 257 -17.28 20.77 6.07
N ILE A 258 -16.99 19.48 6.26
CA ILE A 258 -16.41 18.94 7.48
C ILE A 258 -14.97 18.56 7.16
N GLU A 259 -14.02 19.14 7.90
CA GLU A 259 -12.63 18.69 7.93
C GLU A 259 -12.58 17.24 8.45
N GLY A 260 -12.31 16.29 7.58
CA GLY A 260 -12.30 14.87 7.91
C GLY A 260 -11.86 13.99 6.75
N THR A 261 -11.25 12.85 7.05
CA THR A 261 -10.83 11.84 6.06
C THR A 261 -12.05 11.34 5.27
N GLN A 262 -12.10 11.61 3.97
CA GLN A 262 -13.15 11.08 3.09
C GLN A 262 -12.71 9.74 2.51
N TYR A 263 -13.66 8.82 2.36
CA TYR A 263 -13.46 7.52 1.73
C TYR A 263 -14.10 7.49 0.34
N SER A 264 -13.44 6.88 -0.62
CA SER A 264 -13.93 6.64 -1.98
C SER A 264 -13.59 5.23 -2.43
N LEU A 265 -14.28 4.73 -3.43
CA LEU A 265 -14.03 3.40 -4.00
C LEU A 265 -13.10 3.53 -5.19
N GLN A 266 -11.85 3.11 -5.05
CA GLN A 266 -10.92 3.01 -6.17
C GLN A 266 -11.24 1.76 -6.99
N ILE A 267 -11.63 1.99 -8.24
CA ILE A 267 -11.98 0.93 -9.19
C ILE A 267 -10.72 0.46 -9.91
N GLU A 268 -9.94 1.39 -10.45
CA GLU A 268 -8.74 1.08 -11.21
C GLU A 268 -7.74 2.24 -11.17
N ALA A 269 -6.47 1.94 -11.41
CA ALA A 269 -5.40 2.92 -11.47
C ALA A 269 -4.60 2.75 -12.77
N PHE A 270 -4.55 3.81 -13.57
CA PHE A 270 -3.91 3.79 -14.89
C PHE A 270 -2.63 4.62 -14.90
N LYS A 271 -1.68 4.21 -15.74
CA LYS A 271 -0.50 5.04 -16.07
C LYS A 271 -0.83 6.16 -17.07
N ASN A 272 -1.91 6.00 -17.83
CA ASN A 272 -2.34 6.91 -18.88
C ASN A 272 -3.67 7.58 -18.47
N GLU A 273 -3.68 8.91 -18.49
CA GLU A 273 -4.83 9.75 -18.18
C GLU A 273 -6.06 9.42 -19.03
N LYS A 274 -5.87 9.24 -20.34
CA LYS A 274 -6.96 8.96 -21.28
C LYS A 274 -7.72 7.68 -20.93
N ASN A 275 -7.01 6.65 -20.43
CA ASN A 275 -7.63 5.40 -20.02
C ASN A 275 -8.46 5.58 -18.73
N ALA A 276 -7.95 6.38 -17.78
CA ALA A 276 -8.68 6.71 -16.56
C ALA A 276 -9.95 7.52 -16.86
N GLU A 277 -9.86 8.50 -17.76
CA GLU A 277 -11.01 9.29 -18.21
C GLU A 277 -12.06 8.45 -18.93
N ALA A 278 -11.63 7.53 -19.80
CA ALA A 278 -12.55 6.64 -20.52
C ALA A 278 -13.37 5.79 -19.53
N LEU A 279 -12.72 5.20 -18.52
CA LEU A 279 -13.40 4.43 -17.49
C LEU A 279 -14.31 5.32 -16.63
N SER A 280 -13.86 6.52 -16.25
CA SER A 280 -14.69 7.46 -15.48
C SER A 280 -15.96 7.85 -16.25
N LYS A 281 -15.86 8.12 -17.55
CA LYS A 281 -17.01 8.43 -18.41
C LYS A 281 -17.95 7.24 -18.57
N GLU A 282 -17.41 6.01 -18.70
CA GLU A 282 -18.22 4.79 -18.72
C GLU A 282 -19.04 4.65 -17.43
N LEU A 283 -18.40 4.83 -16.28
CA LEU A 283 -19.04 4.72 -14.97
C LEU A 283 -20.07 5.84 -14.74
N GLN A 284 -19.79 7.06 -15.20
CA GLN A 284 -20.75 8.17 -15.17
C GLN A 284 -21.99 7.88 -16.02
N ARG A 285 -21.82 7.30 -17.21
CA ARG A 285 -22.95 6.87 -18.06
C ARG A 285 -23.81 5.79 -17.41
N LYS A 286 -23.22 4.97 -16.54
CA LYS A 286 -23.92 3.97 -15.72
C LYS A 286 -24.58 4.57 -14.47
N GLY A 287 -24.47 5.89 -14.26
CA GLY A 287 -25.06 6.62 -13.13
C GLY A 287 -24.19 6.68 -11.88
N TYR A 288 -22.91 6.30 -11.96
CA TYR A 288 -22.00 6.41 -10.82
C TYR A 288 -21.35 7.79 -10.76
N ASN A 289 -21.19 8.33 -9.55
CA ASN A 289 -20.38 9.54 -9.32
C ASN A 289 -18.88 9.18 -9.37
N ALA A 290 -18.34 9.06 -10.59
CA ALA A 290 -16.95 8.70 -10.83
C ALA A 290 -16.08 9.94 -11.11
N ILE A 291 -14.88 9.97 -10.51
CA ILE A 291 -13.88 11.02 -10.66
C ILE A 291 -12.50 10.43 -10.92
N VAL A 292 -11.64 11.14 -11.65
CA VAL A 292 -10.23 10.79 -11.81
C VAL A 292 -9.40 11.60 -10.84
N ASN A 293 -8.69 10.93 -9.95
CA ASN A 293 -7.70 11.55 -9.07
C ASN A 293 -6.32 11.48 -9.73
N ALA A 294 -5.79 12.65 -10.09
CA ALA A 294 -4.49 12.80 -10.72
C ALA A 294 -3.33 12.55 -9.72
N PRO A 295 -2.16 12.10 -10.18
CA PRO A 295 -1.00 11.94 -9.31
C PRO A 295 -0.53 13.31 -8.77
N LEU A 296 -0.22 13.37 -7.47
CA LEU A 296 0.41 14.55 -6.88
C LEU A 296 1.82 14.74 -7.45
N GLN A 297 2.18 15.98 -7.76
CA GLN A 297 3.54 16.30 -8.21
C GLN A 297 4.55 15.91 -7.10
N GLY A 298 5.48 15.00 -7.42
CA GLY A 298 6.53 14.54 -6.50
C GLY A 298 6.39 13.10 -6.01
N ASP A 299 5.24 12.45 -6.18
CA ASP A 299 5.07 11.03 -5.88
C ASP A 299 5.56 10.24 -7.11
N GLY A 300 6.74 9.60 -7.02
CA GLY A 300 7.52 9.04 -8.15
C GLY A 300 6.84 7.98 -9.04
N THR A 301 5.52 7.80 -8.94
CA THR A 301 4.69 7.00 -9.85
C THR A 301 3.46 7.81 -10.31
N LYS A 302 3.44 8.21 -11.59
CA LYS A 302 2.27 8.89 -12.21
C LYS A 302 1.12 7.89 -12.39
N LEU A 303 0.25 7.76 -11.40
CA LEU A 303 -0.95 6.92 -11.45
C LEU A 303 -2.22 7.77 -11.35
N TYR A 304 -3.07 7.65 -12.36
CA TYR A 304 -4.41 8.23 -12.43
C TYR A 304 -5.41 7.23 -11.87
N ARG A 305 -6.02 7.54 -10.72
CA ARG A 305 -6.92 6.63 -9.99
C ARG A 305 -8.36 6.99 -10.29
N VAL A 306 -9.15 6.02 -10.74
CA VAL A 306 -10.59 6.20 -10.95
C VAL A 306 -11.30 5.86 -9.65
N LEU A 307 -11.96 6.86 -9.07
CA LEU A 307 -12.65 6.78 -7.79
C LEU A 307 -14.16 6.92 -8.00
N ILE A 308 -14.97 6.19 -7.25
CA ILE A 308 -16.43 6.34 -7.22
C ILE A 308 -16.88 6.73 -5.81
N GLY A 309 -17.76 7.73 -5.76
CA GLY A 309 -18.45 8.15 -4.55
C GLY A 309 -17.54 8.84 -3.52
N SER A 310 -18.18 9.42 -2.52
CA SER A 310 -17.55 10.06 -1.38
C SER A 310 -18.35 9.64 -0.14
N PHE A 311 -17.69 8.98 0.79
CA PHE A 311 -18.27 8.41 2.00
C PHE A 311 -17.55 8.98 3.22
N GLU A 312 -18.32 9.38 4.23
CA GLU A 312 -17.78 9.96 5.46
C GLU A 312 -17.15 8.87 6.35
N ASN A 313 -17.73 7.66 6.34
CA ASN A 313 -17.29 6.54 7.16
C ASN A 313 -16.78 5.38 6.31
N ARG A 314 -15.75 4.70 6.81
CA ARG A 314 -15.24 3.46 6.21
C ARG A 314 -16.33 2.38 6.10
N LYS A 315 -17.24 2.30 7.08
CA LYS A 315 -18.33 1.32 7.08
C LYS A 315 -19.25 1.49 5.86
N ASP A 316 -19.56 2.73 5.50
CA ASP A 316 -20.43 3.03 4.36
C ASP A 316 -19.72 2.77 3.04
N ALA A 317 -18.42 3.11 2.97
CA ALA A 317 -17.57 2.77 1.83
C ALA A 317 -17.44 1.25 1.61
N VAL A 318 -17.33 0.45 2.68
CA VAL A 318 -17.31 -1.02 2.59
C VAL A 318 -18.63 -1.54 2.01
N GLN A 319 -19.77 -1.07 2.52
CA GLN A 319 -21.09 -1.50 2.04
C GLN A 319 -21.28 -1.16 0.55
N ALA A 320 -20.93 0.07 0.15
CA ALA A 320 -20.98 0.49 -1.24
C ALA A 320 -20.02 -0.34 -2.12
N ALA A 321 -18.83 -0.70 -1.61
CA ALA A 321 -17.87 -1.51 -2.34
C ALA A 321 -18.42 -2.92 -2.59
N THR A 322 -19.05 -3.54 -1.59
CA THR A 322 -19.69 -4.85 -1.74
C THR A 322 -20.84 -4.79 -2.75
N ALA A 323 -21.69 -3.76 -2.69
CA ALA A 323 -22.78 -3.58 -3.64
C ALA A 323 -22.27 -3.39 -5.07
N PHE A 324 -21.22 -2.58 -5.26
CA PHE A 324 -20.59 -2.38 -6.57
C PHE A 324 -19.94 -3.67 -7.10
N GLN A 325 -19.20 -4.41 -6.25
CA GLN A 325 -18.57 -5.68 -6.62
C GLN A 325 -19.61 -6.72 -7.06
N ALA A 326 -20.75 -6.79 -6.37
CA ALA A 326 -21.84 -7.69 -6.75
C ALA A 326 -22.47 -7.33 -8.10
N LYS A 327 -22.65 -6.02 -8.37
CA LYS A 327 -23.30 -5.52 -9.60
C LYS A 327 -22.37 -5.55 -10.82
N GLU A 328 -21.14 -5.08 -10.69
CA GLU A 328 -20.21 -4.92 -11.82
C GLU A 328 -19.20 -6.07 -11.94
N LYS A 329 -19.16 -7.01 -10.97
CA LYS A 329 -18.22 -8.14 -10.92
C LYS A 329 -16.74 -7.72 -11.03
N ARG A 330 -16.40 -6.54 -10.49
CA ARG A 330 -15.06 -5.96 -10.50
C ARG A 330 -14.55 -5.76 -9.09
N GLN A 331 -13.25 -5.96 -8.88
CA GLN A 331 -12.61 -5.67 -7.59
C GLN A 331 -12.59 -4.17 -7.32
N VAL A 332 -12.69 -3.81 -6.04
CA VAL A 332 -12.69 -2.42 -5.58
C VAL A 332 -11.81 -2.31 -4.35
N ILE A 333 -11.02 -1.24 -4.29
CA ILE A 333 -10.18 -0.89 -3.15
C ILE A 333 -10.77 0.34 -2.47
N ILE A 334 -10.84 0.36 -1.13
CA ILE A 334 -11.25 1.55 -0.40
C ILE A 334 -10.07 2.51 -0.32
N PHE A 335 -10.25 3.71 -0.86
CA PHE A 335 -9.27 4.79 -0.89
C PHE A 335 -9.66 5.87 0.12
N SER A 336 -8.75 6.23 1.02
CA SER A 336 -8.95 7.34 1.96
C SER A 336 -8.20 8.57 1.44
N SER A 337 -8.92 9.66 1.15
CA SER A 337 -8.33 10.96 0.84
C SER A 337 -8.32 11.84 2.10
N ASN A 338 -7.13 12.28 2.49
CA ASN A 338 -6.98 13.42 3.40
C ASN A 338 -6.93 14.67 2.53
N PHE A 339 -8.08 15.26 2.23
CA PHE A 339 -8.11 16.59 1.62
C PHE A 339 -7.66 17.61 2.69
N ARG A 340 -6.35 17.90 2.74
CA ARG A 340 -5.93 19.23 3.21
C ARG A 340 -6.12 20.15 2.02
N ARG A 341 -7.12 21.03 2.09
CA ARG A 341 -7.19 22.17 1.18
C ARG A 341 -6.16 23.19 1.58
#